data_AF-A0A8H5AEZ0-F1
#
_entry.id   AF-A0A8H5AEZ0-F1
#
_cell.length_a   1.000
_cell.length_b   1.000
_cell.length_c   1.000
_cell.angle_alpha   90.00
_cell.angle_beta   90.00
_cell.angle_gamma   90.00
#
_symmetry.space_group_name_H-M   'P 1'
#
loop_
_entity.id
_entity.type
_entity.pdbx_description
1 polymer ?
#
loop_
_entity_poly.entity_id
_entity_poly.type
_entity_poly.pdbx_seq_one_letter_code
_entity_poly.pdbx_strand_id
1 'polypeptide(L)'
;MTQFVPEHPGGEEIIYQYAGQDASTSYNEMHSPSLIKKSLPTSCHIGMLDTTTIDAAWKGQEKVASSNLDATIDIVSESKSKPDLSEIINLDDFERVAERFLATKPWAVIHTGSNDNITRDANNTFLNRIWLRPEIMRKVGQINTRQRLFGCDLSIPIYISPTGGSKLGGAEGEITLARAAARTGIVQCFATPSSYPHLEILEATERQAFFQLYVNKDRSKSEAAIRDAISTGKIKALFVTVDVPVISKREEDERVSSSLGSGQMRDKKGAGFARLASSFIDPNVCWDDIKWLRSILGDIPIVIKGIQRASDAQMALAVGCDGIVISNHGGRAADGAAPAILTLLEVNRICPEVF
;
A
#
# COMPACT_ATOMS: atom_id res chain seq x y z
N MET A 1 6.08 -4.47 24.70
CA MET A 1 6.70 -4.70 23.37
C MET A 1 7.46 -6.02 23.27
N THR A 2 8.15 -6.52 24.31
CA THR A 2 9.03 -7.71 24.25
C THR A 2 8.42 -8.95 23.59
N GLN A 3 7.16 -9.30 23.91
CA GLN A 3 6.47 -10.45 23.31
C GLN A 3 6.03 -10.22 21.85
N PHE A 4 5.87 -8.96 21.45
CA PHE A 4 5.44 -8.57 20.10
C PHE A 4 6.61 -8.43 19.12
N VAL A 5 7.85 -8.26 19.62
CA VAL A 5 9.02 -8.03 18.77
C VAL A 5 9.13 -9.06 17.62
N PRO A 6 9.04 -10.38 17.86
CA PRO A 6 9.16 -11.38 16.79
C PRO A 6 8.02 -11.35 15.76
N GLU A 7 6.89 -10.74 16.11
CA GLU A 7 5.71 -10.62 15.26
C GLU A 7 5.62 -9.25 14.56
N HIS A 8 6.51 -8.31 14.88
CA HIS A 8 6.44 -6.97 14.37
C HIS A 8 6.59 -6.96 12.84
N PRO A 9 5.62 -6.40 12.09
CA PRO A 9 5.74 -6.29 10.64
C PRO A 9 7.02 -5.54 10.31
N GLY A 10 7.27 -4.36 10.88
CA GLY A 10 8.49 -3.55 10.69
C GLY A 10 9.84 -4.21 11.05
N GLY A 11 9.87 -5.47 11.49
CA GLY A 11 11.09 -6.19 11.85
C GLY A 11 11.50 -5.97 13.30
N GLU A 12 12.30 -6.89 13.84
CA GLU A 12 12.69 -6.85 15.25
C GLU A 12 13.67 -5.71 15.55
N GLU A 13 14.61 -5.47 14.63
CA GLU A 13 15.73 -4.55 14.79
C GLU A 13 15.29 -3.12 15.10
N ILE A 14 14.23 -2.64 14.42
CA ILE A 14 13.74 -1.27 14.64
C ILE A 14 13.14 -1.11 16.04
N ILE A 15 12.54 -2.16 16.62
CA ILE A 15 12.06 -2.08 18.00
C ILE A 15 13.25 -2.09 18.97
N TYR A 16 14.26 -2.92 18.71
CA TYR A 16 15.46 -2.97 19.55
C TYR A 16 16.26 -1.68 19.52
N GLN A 17 16.29 -0.97 18.39
CA GLN A 17 16.94 0.33 18.25
C GLN A 17 16.40 1.38 19.23
N TYR A 18 15.11 1.32 19.56
CA TYR A 18 14.45 2.25 20.48
C TYR A 18 14.03 1.60 21.81
N ALA A 19 14.56 0.41 22.13
CA ALA A 19 14.17 -0.30 23.34
C ALA A 19 14.55 0.50 24.60
N GLY A 20 13.54 0.83 25.40
CA GLY A 20 13.71 1.65 26.62
C GLY A 20 13.76 3.16 26.39
N GLN A 21 13.61 3.63 25.14
CA GLN A 21 13.63 5.04 24.74
C GLN A 21 12.26 5.51 24.22
N ASP A 22 12.12 6.83 24.00
CA ASP A 22 10.95 7.38 23.29
C ASP A 22 11.07 7.14 21.78
N ALA A 23 10.13 6.37 21.23
CA ALA A 23 10.04 6.09 19.80
C ALA A 23 8.94 6.90 19.10
N SER A 24 8.30 7.86 19.78
CA SER A 24 7.07 8.52 19.32
C SER A 24 7.25 9.20 17.97
N THR A 25 8.33 9.95 17.76
CA THR A 25 8.58 10.64 16.49
C THR A 25 8.68 9.67 15.32
N SER A 26 9.58 8.67 15.43
CA SER A 26 9.79 7.67 14.36
C SER A 26 8.54 6.82 14.11
N TYR A 27 7.82 6.43 15.17
CA TYR A 27 6.58 5.67 15.05
C TYR A 27 5.47 6.49 14.37
N ASN A 28 5.29 7.75 14.76
CA ASN A 28 4.21 8.62 14.28
C ASN A 28 4.42 9.10 12.83
N GLU A 29 5.62 8.97 12.27
CA GLU A 29 5.86 9.17 10.84
C GLU A 29 5.20 8.07 10.00
N MET A 30 5.21 6.83 10.52
CA MET A 30 4.77 5.64 9.78
C MET A 30 3.35 5.20 10.13
N HIS A 31 2.95 5.40 11.38
CA HIS A 31 1.73 4.84 11.94
C HIS A 31 0.92 5.91 12.66
N SER A 32 -0.38 5.67 12.81
CA SER A 32 -1.19 6.43 13.78
C SER A 32 -0.88 5.96 15.21
N PRO A 33 -0.80 6.87 16.20
CA PRO A 33 -0.68 6.50 17.62
C PRO A 33 -1.74 5.49 18.09
N SER A 34 -2.95 5.55 17.51
CA SER A 34 -4.07 4.67 17.86
C SER A 34 -3.84 3.21 17.47
N LEU A 35 -2.98 2.93 16.49
CA LEU A 35 -2.75 1.58 15.98
C LEU A 35 -2.19 0.65 17.07
N ILE A 36 -1.32 1.13 17.97
CA ILE A 36 -0.80 0.35 19.10
C ILE A 36 -1.93 -0.13 20.01
N LYS A 37 -2.94 0.72 20.24
CA LYS A 37 -4.09 0.37 21.11
C LYS A 37 -4.96 -0.72 20.50
N LYS A 38 -5.08 -0.77 19.17
CA LYS A 38 -5.88 -1.79 18.46
C LYS A 38 -5.10 -3.08 18.19
N SER A 39 -3.80 -2.98 17.91
CA SER A 39 -2.99 -4.11 17.46
C SER A 39 -2.35 -4.92 18.58
N LEU A 40 -2.17 -4.33 19.78
CA LEU A 40 -1.58 -5.04 20.92
C LEU A 40 -2.62 -5.36 22.01
N PRO A 41 -2.51 -6.51 22.69
CA PRO A 41 -3.32 -6.81 23.87
C PRO A 41 -3.17 -5.76 24.95
N THR A 42 -4.22 -5.49 25.72
CA THR A 42 -4.21 -4.51 26.82
C THR A 42 -3.14 -4.79 27.88
N SER A 43 -2.75 -6.06 28.05
CA SER A 43 -1.64 -6.46 28.93
C SER A 43 -0.27 -5.88 28.51
N CYS A 44 -0.12 -5.46 27.25
CA CYS A 44 1.08 -4.79 26.76
C CYS A 44 1.10 -3.28 27.07
N HIS A 45 -0.01 -2.70 27.53
CA HIS A 45 -0.13 -1.27 27.83
C HIS A 45 0.14 -1.04 29.33
N ILE A 46 1.40 -0.74 29.66
CA ILE A 46 1.86 -0.65 31.07
C ILE A 46 1.20 0.53 31.82
N GLY A 47 1.07 1.69 31.18
CA GLY A 47 0.47 2.87 31.81
C GLY A 47 0.94 4.18 31.19
N MET A 48 0.61 5.30 31.84
CA MET A 48 1.15 6.61 31.46
C MET A 48 2.58 6.75 31.98
N LEU A 49 3.48 7.24 31.13
CA LEU A 49 4.85 7.57 31.54
C LEU A 49 4.81 8.76 32.50
N ASP A 50 5.35 8.58 33.71
CA ASP A 50 5.55 9.69 34.64
C ASP A 50 6.72 10.55 34.15
N THR A 51 6.38 11.66 33.49
CA THR A 51 7.37 12.58 32.91
C THR A 51 8.34 13.20 33.91
N THR A 52 8.03 13.15 35.21
CA THR A 52 8.94 13.66 36.26
C THR A 52 10.13 12.71 36.51
N THR A 53 10.01 11.45 36.08
CA THR A 53 11.08 10.44 36.18
C THR A 53 12.08 10.51 35.03
N ILE A 54 11.85 11.40 34.04
CA ILE A 54 12.72 11.57 32.89
C ILE A 54 13.93 12.43 33.27
N ASP A 55 15.09 11.79 33.36
CA ASP A 55 16.36 12.47 33.64
C ASP A 55 17.14 12.84 32.37
N ALA A 56 18.24 13.58 32.55
CA ALA A 56 19.11 13.97 31.46
C ALA A 56 19.85 12.79 30.80
N ALA A 57 19.99 11.66 31.49
CA ALA A 57 20.61 10.46 30.94
C ALA A 57 19.65 9.74 29.99
N TRP A 58 18.37 9.65 30.32
CA TRP A 58 17.31 9.13 29.47
C TRP A 58 17.07 10.03 28.25
N LYS A 59 17.01 11.35 28.44
CA LYS A 59 16.98 12.32 27.32
C LYS A 59 18.26 12.27 26.47
N GLY A 60 19.41 12.00 27.08
CA GLY A 60 20.69 11.85 26.40
C GLY A 60 20.78 10.58 25.54
N GLN A 61 19.98 9.54 25.85
CA GLN A 61 19.85 8.33 25.02
C GLN A 61 19.06 8.58 23.72
N GLU A 62 18.26 9.65 23.61
CA GLU A 62 17.67 10.08 22.33
C GLU A 62 18.74 10.43 21.27
N LYS A 63 20.01 10.56 21.66
CA LYS A 63 21.15 10.87 20.78
C LYS A 63 22.11 9.70 20.58
N VAL A 64 21.66 8.64 19.90
CA VAL A 64 22.52 7.81 18.99
C VAL A 64 21.71 7.24 17.82
N ALA A 65 20.39 7.13 17.89
CA ALA A 65 19.56 6.83 16.71
C ALA A 65 19.32 8.06 15.83
N SER A 66 19.40 9.28 16.38
CA SER A 66 19.13 10.53 15.67
C SER A 66 20.35 11.13 14.96
N SER A 67 21.59 10.66 15.22
CA SER A 67 22.81 11.25 14.63
C SER A 67 23.28 10.63 13.30
N ASN A 68 22.48 9.75 12.68
CA ASN A 68 22.57 9.45 11.24
C ASN A 68 21.28 9.84 10.48
N LEU A 69 20.24 10.32 11.20
CA LEU A 69 19.09 11.03 10.59
C LEU A 69 19.43 12.50 10.31
N ASP A 70 20.46 13.04 10.97
CA ASP A 70 21.12 14.32 10.66
C ASP A 70 22.18 14.21 9.55
N ALA A 71 22.11 13.19 8.69
CA ALA A 71 22.52 13.40 7.30
C ALA A 71 21.46 14.25 6.60
N THR A 72 21.27 15.47 7.11
CA THR A 72 21.02 16.64 6.29
C THR A 72 22.24 16.78 5.37
N ILE A 73 22.30 15.95 4.34
CA ILE A 73 22.79 16.41 3.04
C ILE A 73 21.54 16.70 2.21
N ASP A 74 20.70 17.60 2.72
CA ASP A 74 20.02 18.53 1.83
C ASP A 74 20.99 19.70 1.63
N ILE A 75 21.96 19.50 0.75
CA ILE A 75 22.33 20.61 -0.13
C ILE A 75 21.15 20.76 -1.10
N VAL A 76 20.04 21.30 -0.60
CA VAL A 76 19.19 22.16 -1.41
C VAL A 76 19.40 23.56 -0.84
N SER A 77 20.60 24.06 -1.10
CA SER A 77 20.85 25.49 -1.10
C SER A 77 19.78 26.17 -1.95
N GLU A 78 19.19 27.22 -1.39
CA GLU A 78 18.33 28.22 -2.03
C GLU A 78 16.82 27.87 -2.18
N SER A 79 16.06 28.24 -1.15
CA SER A 79 14.74 28.88 -1.25
C SER A 79 13.78 28.40 -2.36
N LYS A 80 13.26 27.18 -2.29
CA LYS A 80 12.06 26.84 -3.08
C LYS A 80 11.02 26.14 -2.22
N SER A 81 9.94 26.85 -1.93
CA SER A 81 8.68 26.25 -1.50
C SER A 81 8.21 25.23 -2.53
N LYS A 82 7.34 24.29 -2.11
CA LYS A 82 6.61 23.46 -3.07
C LYS A 82 5.91 24.38 -4.09
N PRO A 83 5.84 23.99 -5.37
CA PRO A 83 5.08 24.75 -6.36
C PRO A 83 3.61 24.82 -5.93
N ASP A 84 2.91 25.87 -6.37
CA ASP A 84 1.48 25.96 -6.17
C ASP A 84 0.78 24.79 -6.90
N LEU A 85 -0.33 24.28 -6.35
CA LEU A 85 -1.05 23.17 -6.97
C LEU A 85 -1.56 23.53 -8.37
N SER A 86 -1.83 24.81 -8.64
CA SER A 86 -2.21 25.31 -9.97
C SER A 86 -1.09 25.24 -11.01
N GLU A 87 0.17 25.07 -10.60
CA GLU A 87 1.32 24.90 -11.49
C GLU A 87 1.56 23.42 -11.87
N ILE A 88 0.85 22.48 -11.23
CA ILE A 88 0.94 21.06 -11.53
C ILE A 88 0.07 20.74 -12.76
N ILE A 89 0.70 20.36 -13.88
CA ILE A 89 0.02 20.17 -15.16
C ILE A 89 -0.38 18.70 -15.36
N ASN A 90 0.45 17.76 -14.91
CA ASN A 90 0.22 16.32 -15.08
C ASN A 90 0.74 15.48 -13.89
N LEU A 91 0.57 14.16 -13.98
CA LEU A 91 0.99 13.23 -12.93
C LEU A 91 2.52 13.16 -12.75
N ASP A 92 3.30 13.35 -13.82
CA ASP A 92 4.76 13.33 -13.75
C ASP A 92 5.31 14.54 -12.97
N ASP A 93 4.58 15.67 -12.97
CA ASP A 93 4.94 16.84 -12.17
C ASP A 93 4.83 16.53 -10.67
N PHE A 94 3.80 15.78 -10.25
CA PHE A 94 3.71 15.29 -8.86
C PHE A 94 4.89 14.39 -8.51
N GLU A 95 5.31 13.51 -9.43
CA GLU A 95 6.47 12.63 -9.22
C GLU A 95 7.76 13.44 -9.05
N ARG A 96 8.01 14.43 -9.92
CA ARG A 96 9.20 15.31 -9.81
C ARG A 96 9.20 16.17 -8.55
N VAL A 97 8.04 16.60 -8.08
CA VAL A 97 7.92 17.31 -6.80
C VAL A 97 8.18 16.33 -5.64
N ALA A 98 7.62 15.13 -5.68
CA ALA A 98 7.85 14.12 -4.66
C ALA A 98 9.33 13.72 -4.57
N GLU A 99 10.02 13.54 -5.69
CA GLU A 99 11.47 13.26 -5.74
C GLU A 99 12.30 14.31 -5.00
N ARG A 100 11.91 15.58 -5.12
CA ARG A 100 12.64 16.71 -4.53
C ARG A 100 12.31 16.97 -3.06
N PHE A 101 11.10 16.63 -2.62
CA PHE A 101 10.56 17.07 -1.33
C PHE A 101 10.24 15.93 -0.36
N LEU A 102 10.23 14.66 -0.80
CA LEU A 102 10.15 13.52 0.10
C LEU A 102 11.54 13.17 0.63
N ALA A 103 11.60 12.74 1.89
CA ALA A 103 12.83 12.17 2.44
C ALA A 103 13.25 10.93 1.62
N THR A 104 14.56 10.67 1.58
CA THR A 104 15.16 9.62 0.74
C THR A 104 14.52 8.25 0.95
N LYS A 105 14.25 7.85 2.20
CA LYS A 105 13.66 6.55 2.52
C LYS A 105 12.21 6.41 2.03
N PRO A 106 11.27 7.33 2.36
CA PRO A 106 9.95 7.32 1.75
C PRO A 106 9.95 7.35 0.22
N TRP A 107 10.81 8.17 -0.39
CA TRP A 107 10.94 8.22 -1.85
C TRP A 107 11.35 6.87 -2.43
N ALA A 108 12.41 6.25 -1.90
CA ALA A 108 12.85 4.92 -2.33
C ALA A 108 11.73 3.89 -2.21
N VAL A 109 10.96 3.93 -1.12
CA VAL A 109 9.83 3.01 -0.90
C VAL A 109 8.70 3.21 -1.91
N ILE A 110 8.42 4.45 -2.31
CA ILE A 110 7.29 4.78 -3.19
C ILE A 110 7.66 4.58 -4.67
N HIS A 111 8.82 5.11 -5.09
CA HIS A 111 9.20 5.20 -6.49
C HIS A 111 9.68 3.85 -7.08
N THR A 112 10.30 2.97 -6.28
CA THR A 112 10.98 1.79 -6.82
C THR A 112 10.11 0.54 -6.98
N GLY A 113 10.51 -0.31 -7.92
CA GLY A 113 10.00 -1.66 -8.15
C GLY A 113 10.86 -2.74 -7.50
N SER A 114 10.74 -3.96 -8.00
CA SER A 114 11.55 -5.11 -7.57
C SER A 114 12.80 -5.24 -8.44
N ASN A 115 13.87 -5.78 -7.86
CA ASN A 115 15.15 -6.04 -8.52
C ASN A 115 15.60 -4.85 -9.39
N ASP A 116 15.56 -5.00 -10.72
CA ASP A 116 16.11 -4.07 -11.69
C ASP A 116 15.08 -3.05 -12.20
N ASN A 117 13.87 -3.03 -11.62
CA ASN A 117 12.73 -2.19 -12.03
C ASN A 117 12.21 -2.44 -13.45
N ILE A 118 12.57 -3.56 -14.08
CA ILE A 118 12.24 -3.86 -15.49
C ILE A 118 10.73 -3.84 -15.70
N THR A 119 9.99 -4.57 -14.87
CA THR A 119 8.52 -4.65 -14.98
C THR A 119 7.85 -3.32 -14.65
N ARG A 120 8.38 -2.56 -13.67
CA ARG A 120 7.86 -1.22 -13.31
C ARG A 120 7.93 -0.30 -14.53
N ASP A 121 9.09 -0.21 -15.15
CA ASP A 121 9.33 0.69 -16.28
C ASP A 121 8.60 0.22 -17.54
N ALA A 122 8.52 -1.10 -17.73
CA ALA A 122 7.81 -1.70 -18.85
C ALA A 122 6.28 -1.46 -18.78
N ASN A 123 5.67 -1.40 -17.59
CA ASN A 123 4.25 -1.06 -17.44
C ASN A 123 3.90 0.27 -18.12
N ASN A 124 4.71 1.32 -17.88
CA ASN A 124 4.51 2.63 -18.52
C ASN A 124 4.95 2.63 -19.98
N THR A 125 6.12 2.04 -20.28
CA THR A 125 6.69 2.05 -21.62
C THR A 125 5.78 1.36 -22.64
N PHE A 126 5.14 0.25 -22.29
CA PHE A 126 4.26 -0.47 -23.21
C PHE A 126 2.91 0.22 -23.41
N LEU A 127 2.41 0.95 -22.43
CA LEU A 127 1.21 1.77 -22.61
C LEU A 127 1.44 2.85 -23.67
N ASN A 128 2.61 3.49 -23.66
CA ASN A 128 3.01 4.51 -24.64
C ASN A 128 3.22 3.97 -26.08
N ARG A 129 3.24 2.64 -26.25
CA ARG A 129 3.31 1.99 -27.57
C ARG A 129 1.94 1.80 -28.22
N ILE A 130 0.85 2.10 -27.49
CA ILE A 130 -0.51 1.96 -28.00
C ILE A 130 -1.02 3.33 -28.42
N TRP A 131 -1.32 3.47 -29.71
CA TRP A 131 -1.74 4.75 -30.29
C TRP A 131 -3.25 4.74 -30.53
N LEU A 132 -3.91 5.83 -30.16
CA LEU A 132 -5.34 6.01 -30.40
C LEU A 132 -5.59 6.27 -31.89
N ARG A 133 -6.70 5.73 -32.39
CA ARG A 133 -7.22 6.01 -33.74
C ARG A 133 -8.48 6.85 -33.61
N PRO A 134 -8.38 8.18 -33.51
CA PRO A 134 -9.54 9.02 -33.25
C PRO A 134 -10.53 8.93 -34.41
N GLU A 135 -11.81 8.76 -34.08
CA GLU A 135 -12.87 8.90 -35.07
C GLU A 135 -13.17 10.38 -35.32
N ILE A 136 -13.27 10.77 -36.59
CA ILE A 136 -13.58 12.15 -36.99
C ILE A 136 -15.07 12.33 -37.28
N MET A 137 -15.53 13.59 -37.31
CA MET A 137 -16.92 13.97 -37.61
C MET A 137 -17.97 13.32 -36.68
N ARG A 138 -17.62 13.12 -35.40
CA ARG A 138 -18.55 12.68 -34.34
C ARG A 138 -19.08 13.86 -33.54
N LYS A 139 -20.35 13.80 -33.14
CA LYS A 139 -20.97 14.81 -32.26
C LYS A 139 -20.47 14.59 -30.82
N VAL A 140 -19.39 15.29 -30.44
CA VAL A 140 -18.73 15.17 -29.13
C VAL A 140 -18.94 16.38 -28.21
N GLY A 141 -19.96 17.21 -28.49
CA GLY A 141 -20.26 18.41 -27.68
C GLY A 141 -20.76 18.11 -26.27
N GLN A 142 -21.15 16.87 -25.99
CA GLN A 142 -21.53 16.39 -24.66
C GLN A 142 -20.90 15.00 -24.46
N ILE A 143 -20.03 14.87 -23.45
CA ILE A 143 -19.33 13.63 -23.10
C ILE A 143 -19.71 13.23 -21.69
N ASN A 144 -19.89 11.92 -21.48
CA ASN A 144 -20.11 11.34 -20.16
C ASN A 144 -18.99 10.34 -19.86
N THR A 145 -18.21 10.62 -18.81
CA THR A 145 -17.12 9.76 -18.32
C THR A 145 -17.53 8.90 -17.14
N ARG A 146 -18.77 9.05 -16.65
CA ARG A 146 -19.26 8.34 -15.46
C ARG A 146 -19.29 6.85 -15.71
N GLN A 147 -18.97 6.09 -14.68
CA GLN A 147 -19.03 4.62 -14.70
C GLN A 147 -19.61 4.09 -13.40
N ARG A 148 -19.99 2.81 -13.40
CA ARG A 148 -20.41 2.08 -12.21
C ARG A 148 -19.51 0.87 -12.01
N LEU A 149 -18.93 0.72 -10.82
CA LEU A 149 -18.01 -0.37 -10.49
C LEU A 149 -18.39 -0.98 -9.14
N PHE A 150 -18.75 -2.27 -9.11
CA PHE A 150 -19.18 -2.99 -7.89
C PHE A 150 -20.25 -2.23 -7.08
N GLY A 151 -21.24 -1.67 -7.78
CA GLY A 151 -22.31 -0.87 -7.16
C GLY A 151 -21.93 0.56 -6.76
N CYS A 152 -20.69 0.98 -6.97
CA CYS A 152 -20.22 2.34 -6.75
C CYS A 152 -20.40 3.20 -8.01
N ASP A 153 -21.00 4.37 -7.87
CA ASP A 153 -21.01 5.36 -8.96
C ASP A 153 -19.71 6.18 -8.94
N LEU A 154 -19.05 6.28 -10.11
CA LEU A 154 -17.80 6.98 -10.33
C LEU A 154 -17.99 8.15 -11.31
N SER A 155 -17.34 9.28 -11.05
CA SER A 155 -17.32 10.45 -11.95
C SER A 155 -16.48 10.20 -13.21
N ILE A 156 -15.44 9.37 -13.09
CA ILE A 156 -14.50 8.96 -14.13
C ILE A 156 -14.11 7.48 -13.92
N PRO A 157 -13.63 6.74 -14.95
CA PRO A 157 -13.41 5.30 -14.87
C PRO A 157 -12.11 4.91 -14.16
N ILE A 158 -11.79 5.53 -13.02
CA ILE A 158 -10.60 5.24 -12.21
C ILE A 158 -10.94 5.18 -10.72
N TYR A 159 -10.11 4.50 -9.95
CA TYR A 159 -10.19 4.41 -8.51
C TYR A 159 -8.77 4.49 -7.91
N ILE A 160 -8.65 4.81 -6.62
CA ILE A 160 -7.35 4.82 -5.93
C ILE A 160 -7.01 3.37 -5.56
N SER A 161 -5.97 2.83 -6.20
CA SER A 161 -5.46 1.48 -5.98
C SER A 161 -4.88 1.31 -4.56
N PRO A 162 -4.97 0.11 -3.95
CA PRO A 162 -4.49 -0.09 -2.58
C PRO A 162 -2.99 0.09 -2.46
N THR A 163 -2.61 1.03 -1.59
CA THR A 163 -1.22 1.32 -1.20
C THR A 163 -1.15 1.27 0.32
N GLY A 164 -0.28 0.43 0.87
CA GLY A 164 -0.04 0.36 2.30
C GLY A 164 0.95 1.43 2.77
N GLY A 165 0.84 1.87 4.02
CA GLY A 165 1.76 2.83 4.63
C GLY A 165 1.74 4.21 3.95
N SER A 166 0.57 4.71 3.53
CA SER A 166 0.44 5.96 2.78
C SER A 166 0.97 7.20 3.53
N LYS A 167 1.18 7.13 4.86
CA LYS A 167 1.85 8.20 5.62
C LYS A 167 3.29 8.49 5.15
N LEU A 168 3.92 7.53 4.47
CA LEU A 168 5.19 7.74 3.76
C LEU A 168 5.11 8.86 2.70
N GLY A 169 3.95 9.01 2.04
CA GLY A 169 3.75 10.04 1.01
C GLY A 169 3.28 11.39 1.56
N GLY A 170 2.84 11.45 2.82
CA GLY A 170 2.33 12.67 3.45
C GLY A 170 1.63 12.39 4.79
N ALA A 171 1.65 13.36 5.69
CA ALA A 171 1.33 13.17 7.11
C ALA A 171 -0.06 12.55 7.42
N GLU A 172 -1.08 12.82 6.61
CA GLU A 172 -2.44 12.29 6.78
C GLU A 172 -2.70 10.95 6.07
N GLY A 173 -1.79 10.49 5.21
CA GLY A 173 -1.84 9.18 4.54
C GLY A 173 -3.20 8.82 3.94
N GLU A 174 -3.73 7.65 4.33
CA GLU A 174 -4.98 7.09 3.81
C GLU A 174 -6.21 7.98 4.09
N ILE A 175 -6.18 8.83 5.12
CA ILE A 175 -7.28 9.73 5.46
C ILE A 175 -7.46 10.82 4.40
N THR A 176 -6.36 11.38 3.88
CA THR A 176 -6.42 12.33 2.75
C THR A 176 -6.99 11.67 1.50
N LEU A 177 -6.58 10.42 1.23
CA LEU A 177 -7.06 9.65 0.07
C LEU A 177 -8.58 9.38 0.16
N ALA A 178 -9.09 9.05 1.34
CA ALA A 178 -10.53 8.83 1.58
C ALA A 178 -11.34 10.10 1.29
N ARG A 179 -10.88 11.24 1.82
CA ARG A 179 -11.52 12.56 1.61
C ARG A 179 -11.44 13.01 0.15
N ALA A 180 -10.30 12.80 -0.51
CA ALA A 180 -10.10 13.14 -1.92
C ALA A 180 -11.00 12.31 -2.84
N ALA A 181 -11.11 10.99 -2.58
CA ALA A 181 -11.98 10.10 -3.32
C ALA A 181 -13.44 10.56 -3.25
N ALA A 182 -13.94 10.85 -2.03
CA ALA A 182 -15.29 11.35 -1.83
C ALA A 182 -15.56 12.68 -2.56
N ARG A 183 -14.65 13.66 -2.45
CA ARG A 183 -14.78 14.97 -3.09
C ARG A 183 -14.76 14.92 -4.61
N THR A 184 -13.97 14.02 -5.19
CA THR A 184 -13.80 13.91 -6.65
C THR A 184 -14.77 12.90 -7.29
N GLY A 185 -15.52 12.16 -6.48
CA GLY A 185 -16.48 11.16 -6.96
C GLY A 185 -15.82 9.88 -7.48
N ILE A 186 -14.67 9.48 -6.91
CA ILE A 186 -14.05 8.17 -7.14
C ILE A 186 -14.04 7.36 -5.84
N VAL A 187 -13.52 6.14 -5.88
CA VAL A 187 -13.47 5.23 -4.72
C VAL A 187 -12.03 5.00 -4.29
N GLN A 188 -11.78 4.94 -2.98
CA GLN A 188 -10.53 4.44 -2.43
C GLN A 188 -10.63 2.95 -2.17
N CYS A 189 -9.65 2.19 -2.66
CA CYS A 189 -9.34 0.85 -2.16
C CYS A 189 -8.22 0.98 -1.14
N PHE A 190 -8.51 0.84 0.16
CA PHE A 190 -7.45 0.90 1.19
C PHE A 190 -6.85 -0.49 1.44
N ALA A 191 -5.60 -0.53 1.89
CA ALA A 191 -4.82 -1.75 2.00
C ALA A 191 -4.90 -2.37 3.41
N THR A 192 -4.69 -3.69 3.53
CA THR A 192 -4.50 -4.35 4.83
C THR A 192 -3.37 -3.70 5.65
N PRO A 193 -2.16 -3.49 5.09
CA PRO A 193 -1.08 -2.78 5.79
C PRO A 193 -1.19 -1.25 5.64
N SER A 194 -2.33 -0.66 5.97
CA SER A 194 -2.49 0.80 6.00
C SER A 194 -1.81 1.43 7.23
N SER A 195 -1.50 2.73 7.15
CA SER A 195 -0.90 3.48 8.27
C SER A 195 -1.85 3.68 9.47
N TYR A 196 -3.15 3.55 9.20
CA TYR A 196 -4.25 3.72 10.15
C TYR A 196 -5.03 2.41 10.32
N PRO A 197 -5.65 2.18 11.49
CA PRO A 197 -6.69 1.18 11.62
C PRO A 197 -7.77 1.36 10.55
N HIS A 198 -8.23 0.27 9.93
CA HIS A 198 -9.22 0.33 8.84
C HIS A 198 -10.52 1.04 9.23
N LEU A 199 -10.95 0.94 10.50
CA LEU A 199 -12.13 1.66 10.99
C LEU A 199 -11.95 3.19 10.99
N GLU A 200 -10.74 3.71 11.24
CA GLU A 200 -10.48 5.16 11.19
C GLU A 200 -10.50 5.66 9.73
N ILE A 201 -9.98 4.86 8.80
CA ILE A 201 -10.10 5.14 7.36
C ILE A 201 -11.58 5.15 6.95
N LEU A 202 -12.35 4.17 7.43
CA LEU A 202 -13.78 4.08 7.15
C LEU A 202 -14.59 5.17 7.82
N GLU A 203 -14.16 5.73 8.95
CA GLU A 203 -14.79 6.92 9.55
C GLU A 203 -14.62 8.14 8.63
N ALA A 204 -13.43 8.35 8.07
CA ALA A 204 -13.15 9.40 7.10
C ALA A 204 -13.76 9.15 5.70
N THR A 205 -14.18 7.91 5.42
CA THR A 205 -14.84 7.53 4.17
C THR A 205 -16.31 7.94 4.22
N GLU A 206 -16.75 8.83 3.32
CA GLU A 206 -18.12 9.35 3.37
C GLU A 206 -19.20 8.31 3.03
N ARG A 207 -18.99 7.51 1.97
CA ARG A 207 -20.05 6.63 1.42
C ARG A 207 -19.60 5.20 1.14
N GLN A 208 -18.50 5.04 0.43
CA GLN A 208 -18.13 3.76 -0.18
C GLN A 208 -16.62 3.63 -0.28
N ALA A 209 -16.14 2.43 0.00
CA ALA A 209 -14.75 2.03 -0.15
C ALA A 209 -14.65 0.60 -0.67
N PHE A 210 -13.51 0.29 -1.27
CA PHE A 210 -13.05 -1.08 -1.43
C PHE A 210 -12.04 -1.40 -0.34
N PHE A 211 -11.97 -2.66 0.08
CA PHE A 211 -10.96 -3.12 1.03
C PHE A 211 -10.06 -4.14 0.36
N GLN A 212 -8.75 -3.87 0.33
CA GLN A 212 -7.77 -4.84 -0.11
C GLN A 212 -7.31 -5.72 1.05
N LEU A 213 -7.46 -7.03 0.88
CA LEU A 213 -7.05 -8.06 1.82
C LEU A 213 -5.73 -8.71 1.39
N TYR A 214 -4.78 -8.74 2.32
CA TYR A 214 -3.79 -9.81 2.36
C TYR A 214 -4.27 -10.85 3.36
N VAL A 215 -4.41 -12.09 2.92
CA VAL A 215 -4.83 -13.17 3.80
C VAL A 215 -3.72 -13.44 4.81
N ASN A 216 -4.09 -13.44 6.09
CA ASN A 216 -3.17 -13.68 7.18
C ASN A 216 -2.98 -15.19 7.36
N LYS A 217 -1.78 -15.61 7.76
CA LYS A 217 -1.49 -17.01 8.15
C LYS A 217 -2.49 -17.51 9.21
N ASP A 218 -2.88 -16.63 10.13
CA ASP A 218 -4.01 -16.85 11.02
C ASP A 218 -5.30 -16.32 10.36
N ARG A 219 -6.07 -17.24 9.78
CA ARG A 219 -7.32 -16.94 9.05
C ARG A 219 -8.36 -16.23 9.93
N SER A 220 -8.33 -16.43 11.25
CA SER A 220 -9.25 -15.76 12.17
C SER A 220 -9.03 -14.25 12.21
N LYS A 221 -7.79 -13.78 12.06
CA LYS A 221 -7.45 -12.34 11.99
C LYS A 221 -8.01 -11.71 10.71
N SER A 222 -7.90 -12.41 9.57
CA SER A 222 -8.51 -11.96 8.31
C SER A 222 -10.03 -11.90 8.43
N GLU A 223 -10.67 -12.95 8.95
CA GLU A 223 -12.12 -12.97 9.15
C GLU A 223 -12.60 -11.83 10.05
N ALA A 224 -11.92 -11.60 11.18
CA ALA A 224 -12.25 -10.50 12.08
C ALA A 224 -12.15 -9.13 11.38
N ALA A 225 -11.07 -8.88 10.64
CA ALA A 225 -10.88 -7.63 9.91
C ALA A 225 -11.95 -7.41 8.82
N ILE A 226 -12.30 -8.48 8.08
CA ILE A 226 -13.35 -8.45 7.06
C ILE A 226 -14.69 -8.12 7.72
N ARG A 227 -15.09 -8.83 8.77
CA ARG A 227 -16.37 -8.60 9.47
C ARG A 227 -16.46 -7.19 10.06
N ASP A 228 -15.38 -6.71 10.69
CA ASP A 228 -15.29 -5.37 11.26
C ASP A 228 -15.49 -4.30 10.17
N ALA A 229 -14.79 -4.42 9.04
CA ALA A 229 -14.94 -3.50 7.91
C ALA A 229 -16.35 -3.53 7.30
N ILE A 230 -16.92 -4.72 7.07
CA ILE A 230 -18.27 -4.90 6.49
C ILE A 230 -19.35 -4.31 7.39
N SER A 231 -19.21 -4.42 8.72
CA SER A 231 -20.18 -3.91 9.69
C SER A 231 -20.48 -2.41 9.53
N THR A 232 -19.55 -1.65 8.93
CA THR A 232 -19.72 -0.22 8.65
C THR A 232 -20.73 0.06 7.52
N GLY A 233 -21.07 -0.94 6.69
CA GLY A 233 -21.92 -0.80 5.50
C GLY A 233 -21.26 -0.09 4.31
N LYS A 234 -20.00 0.35 4.46
CA LYS A 234 -19.26 1.15 3.46
C LYS A 234 -18.46 0.30 2.47
N ILE A 235 -18.18 -0.96 2.80
CA ILE A 235 -17.41 -1.86 1.91
C ILE A 235 -18.27 -2.33 0.75
N LYS A 236 -17.82 -2.06 -0.48
CA LYS A 236 -18.53 -2.42 -1.71
C LYS A 236 -17.87 -3.55 -2.50
N ALA A 237 -16.62 -3.88 -2.19
CA ALA A 237 -15.91 -5.04 -2.73
C ALA A 237 -14.67 -5.34 -1.87
N LEU A 238 -14.29 -6.61 -1.83
CA LEU A 238 -13.05 -7.09 -1.23
C LEU A 238 -12.05 -7.45 -2.34
N PHE A 239 -10.88 -6.83 -2.34
CA PHE A 239 -9.80 -7.08 -3.29
C PHE A 239 -8.77 -8.00 -2.66
N VAL A 240 -8.70 -9.25 -3.07
CA VAL A 240 -7.74 -10.24 -2.54
C VAL A 240 -6.48 -10.14 -3.38
N THR A 241 -5.38 -9.68 -2.77
CA THR A 241 -4.09 -9.58 -3.47
C THR A 241 -3.36 -10.91 -3.43
N VAL A 242 -2.99 -11.45 -4.59
CA VAL A 242 -2.35 -12.77 -4.73
C VAL A 242 -0.99 -12.74 -5.45
N ASP A 243 -0.53 -11.57 -5.89
CA ASP A 243 0.73 -11.39 -6.64
C ASP A 243 1.98 -11.24 -5.75
N VAL A 244 1.83 -11.18 -4.43
CA VAL A 244 2.96 -11.08 -3.47
C VAL A 244 2.88 -12.17 -2.39
N PRO A 245 2.87 -13.47 -2.75
CA PRO A 245 2.90 -14.56 -1.75
C PRO A 245 4.24 -14.64 -1.03
N VAL A 246 5.29 -14.16 -1.70
CA VAL A 246 6.63 -14.00 -1.16
C VAL A 246 7.07 -12.58 -1.45
N ILE A 247 7.90 -12.11 -0.55
CA ILE A 247 8.43 -10.77 -0.51
C ILE A 247 9.37 -10.55 -1.68
N SER A 248 9.09 -9.52 -2.47
CA SER A 248 9.98 -9.05 -3.52
C SER A 248 11.21 -8.34 -2.95
N LYS A 249 12.33 -8.47 -3.65
CA LYS A 249 13.56 -7.75 -3.30
C LYS A 249 13.46 -6.34 -3.89
N ARG A 250 13.34 -5.32 -3.04
CA ARG A 250 13.37 -3.90 -3.44
C ARG A 250 14.72 -3.33 -3.07
N GLU A 251 15.60 -3.21 -4.05
CA GLU A 251 17.02 -2.99 -3.79
C GLU A 251 17.29 -1.60 -3.21
N GLU A 252 16.57 -0.57 -3.65
CA GLU A 252 16.77 0.79 -3.18
C GLU A 252 16.36 0.96 -1.71
N ASP A 253 15.25 0.32 -1.31
CA ASP A 253 14.89 0.20 0.09
C ASP A 253 16.03 -0.42 0.92
N GLU A 254 16.63 -1.51 0.43
CA GLU A 254 17.71 -2.20 1.13
C GLU A 254 19.00 -1.36 1.17
N ARG A 255 19.29 -0.57 0.12
CA ARG A 255 20.43 0.38 0.08
C ARG A 255 20.25 1.50 1.10
N VAL A 256 19.10 2.16 1.11
CA VAL A 256 18.81 3.26 2.04
C VAL A 256 18.77 2.76 3.49
N SER A 257 18.21 1.58 3.75
CA SER A 257 18.31 0.95 5.08
C SER A 257 19.75 0.59 5.45
N SER A 258 20.57 0.20 4.47
CA SER A 258 21.95 -0.22 4.70
C SER A 258 22.92 0.92 5.01
N SER A 259 22.69 2.11 4.45
CA SER A 259 23.55 3.29 4.62
C SER A 259 23.39 3.98 5.98
N LEU A 260 22.37 3.63 6.77
CA LEU A 260 22.06 4.26 8.05
C LEU A 260 22.79 3.63 9.26
N GLY A 261 23.65 2.63 9.04
CA GLY A 261 24.63 2.16 10.02
C GLY A 261 24.13 1.08 10.98
N SER A 262 24.40 -0.18 10.65
CA SER A 262 24.53 -1.26 11.63
C SER A 262 25.72 -2.13 11.25
N GLY A 263 26.85 -1.89 11.93
CA GLY A 263 28.10 -2.62 11.77
C GLY A 263 28.11 -3.99 12.45
N GLN A 264 27.13 -4.85 12.17
CA GLN A 264 27.17 -6.26 12.54
C GLN A 264 27.04 -7.16 11.32
N MET A 265 27.74 -8.31 11.37
CA MET A 265 27.85 -9.29 10.28
C MET A 265 26.47 -9.60 9.68
N ARG A 266 26.25 -9.09 8.47
CA ARG A 266 25.04 -9.30 7.69
C ARG A 266 25.13 -10.66 7.00
N ASP A 267 24.58 -11.69 7.64
CA ASP A 267 24.23 -12.91 6.95
C ASP A 267 22.76 -13.29 7.18
N LYS A 268 22.04 -13.33 6.05
CA LYS A 268 20.69 -13.88 5.79
C LYS A 268 19.48 -12.97 6.09
N LYS A 269 19.10 -12.21 5.05
CA LYS A 269 17.78 -11.57 4.74
C LYS A 269 17.65 -10.09 5.18
N GLY A 270 17.84 -9.15 4.24
CA GLY A 270 17.85 -7.69 4.47
C GLY A 270 16.53 -7.07 4.97
N ALA A 271 16.60 -5.82 5.46
CA ALA A 271 15.58 -5.14 6.29
C ALA A 271 14.71 -4.08 5.58
N GLY A 272 14.25 -4.33 4.35
CA GLY A 272 13.41 -3.38 3.60
C GLY A 272 11.95 -3.31 4.08
N PHE A 273 11.30 -2.14 4.03
CA PHE A 273 9.90 -1.93 4.49
C PHE A 273 8.90 -2.93 3.89
N ALA A 274 9.05 -3.30 2.62
CA ALA A 274 8.18 -4.31 2.01
C ALA A 274 8.35 -5.70 2.60
N ARG A 275 9.57 -6.10 3.01
CA ARG A 275 9.80 -7.41 3.65
C ARG A 275 9.14 -7.48 5.01
N LEU A 276 9.16 -6.33 5.65
CA LEU A 276 8.67 -6.15 6.98
C LEU A 276 7.12 -6.15 6.98
N ALA A 277 6.49 -5.32 6.14
CA ALA A 277 5.03 -5.22 6.03
C ALA A 277 4.29 -6.48 5.50
N SER A 278 5.00 -7.60 5.30
CA SER A 278 4.48 -8.83 4.65
C SER A 278 4.65 -10.12 5.46
N SER A 279 5.26 -10.07 6.65
CA SER A 279 5.55 -11.29 7.45
C SER A 279 4.29 -12.09 7.83
N PHE A 280 3.15 -11.41 7.94
CA PHE A 280 1.85 -12.00 8.28
C PHE A 280 1.11 -12.62 7.08
N ILE A 281 1.55 -12.35 5.84
CA ILE A 281 0.89 -12.82 4.62
C ILE A 281 1.04 -14.34 4.51
N ASP A 282 -0.07 -15.04 4.24
CA ASP A 282 -0.07 -16.48 4.00
C ASP A 282 0.42 -16.80 2.58
N PRO A 283 1.54 -17.50 2.40
CA PRO A 283 2.03 -17.89 1.08
C PRO A 283 1.23 -19.04 0.45
N ASN A 284 0.32 -19.68 1.20
CA ASN A 284 -0.43 -20.86 0.77
C ASN A 284 -1.85 -20.54 0.27
N VAL A 285 -2.17 -19.26 0.08
CA VAL A 285 -3.48 -18.86 -0.48
C VAL A 285 -3.69 -19.53 -1.83
N CYS A 286 -4.84 -20.16 -2.01
CA CYS A 286 -5.18 -20.88 -3.24
C CYS A 286 -6.64 -20.65 -3.64
N TRP A 287 -7.05 -21.18 -4.80
CA TRP A 287 -8.39 -20.98 -5.34
C TRP A 287 -9.52 -21.54 -4.46
N ASP A 288 -9.26 -22.53 -3.61
CA ASP A 288 -10.25 -23.05 -2.66
C ASP A 288 -10.63 -22.04 -1.58
N ASP A 289 -9.73 -21.09 -1.27
CA ASP A 289 -9.98 -20.03 -0.30
C ASP A 289 -11.11 -19.08 -0.72
N ILE A 290 -11.47 -19.05 -2.01
CA ILE A 290 -12.58 -18.24 -2.49
C ILE A 290 -13.91 -18.70 -1.87
N LYS A 291 -14.08 -20.00 -1.62
CA LYS A 291 -15.28 -20.53 -0.94
C LYS A 291 -15.35 -20.05 0.51
N TRP A 292 -14.21 -20.05 1.20
CA TRP A 292 -14.10 -19.54 2.56
C TRP A 292 -14.40 -18.04 2.62
N LEU A 293 -13.79 -17.23 1.74
CA LEU A 293 -14.04 -15.80 1.66
C LEU A 293 -15.52 -15.51 1.35
N ARG A 294 -16.11 -16.22 0.39
CA ARG A 294 -17.53 -16.11 0.05
C ARG A 294 -18.44 -16.39 1.24
N SER A 295 -18.09 -17.39 2.08
CA SER A 295 -18.87 -17.71 3.29
C SER A 295 -18.90 -16.58 4.33
N ILE A 296 -17.89 -15.70 4.32
CA ILE A 296 -17.81 -14.54 5.21
C ILE A 296 -18.49 -13.33 4.56
N LEU A 297 -18.28 -13.12 3.26
CA LEU A 297 -18.70 -11.93 2.53
C LEU A 297 -20.16 -11.93 2.09
N GLY A 298 -20.77 -13.11 1.93
CA GLY A 298 -22.08 -13.22 1.28
C GLY A 298 -22.03 -12.62 -0.13
N ASP A 299 -22.91 -11.66 -0.39
CA ASP A 299 -23.06 -11.03 -1.71
C ASP A 299 -22.05 -9.91 -2.00
N ILE A 300 -21.16 -9.58 -1.06
CA ILE A 300 -20.13 -8.57 -1.30
C ILE A 300 -19.15 -9.09 -2.36
N PRO A 301 -18.89 -8.33 -3.44
CA PRO A 301 -18.00 -8.73 -4.51
C PRO A 301 -16.59 -9.13 -4.05
N ILE A 302 -16.09 -10.24 -4.58
CA ILE A 302 -14.70 -10.72 -4.45
C ILE A 302 -13.96 -10.40 -5.74
N VAL A 303 -12.89 -9.61 -5.62
CA VAL A 303 -12.05 -9.23 -6.73
C VAL A 303 -10.65 -9.80 -6.53
N ILE A 304 -10.14 -10.56 -7.51
CA ILE A 304 -8.77 -11.09 -7.44
C ILE A 304 -7.80 -10.09 -8.04
N LYS A 305 -6.94 -9.51 -7.19
CA LYS A 305 -5.90 -8.56 -7.62
C LYS A 305 -4.57 -9.26 -7.79
N GLY A 306 -3.97 -9.09 -8.97
CA GLY A 306 -2.65 -9.67 -9.28
C GLY A 306 -2.68 -10.70 -10.41
N ILE A 307 -3.74 -10.71 -11.23
CA ILE A 307 -3.84 -11.59 -12.40
C ILE A 307 -2.81 -11.16 -13.44
N GLN A 308 -2.01 -12.11 -13.93
CA GLN A 308 -0.90 -11.84 -14.86
C GLN A 308 -0.96 -12.70 -16.14
N ARG A 309 -1.98 -13.54 -16.30
CA ARG A 309 -2.21 -14.39 -17.48
C ARG A 309 -3.69 -14.78 -17.63
N ALA A 310 -4.09 -15.16 -18.84
CA ALA A 310 -5.49 -15.50 -19.16
C ALA A 310 -6.02 -16.71 -18.38
N SER A 311 -5.21 -17.75 -18.16
CA SER A 311 -5.66 -18.95 -17.44
C SER A 311 -6.10 -18.67 -16.01
N ASP A 312 -5.47 -17.70 -15.34
CA ASP A 312 -5.86 -17.33 -13.97
C ASP A 312 -7.11 -16.43 -13.97
N ALA A 313 -7.33 -15.64 -15.02
CA ALA A 313 -8.59 -14.92 -15.22
C ALA A 313 -9.77 -15.89 -15.41
N GLN A 314 -9.57 -16.93 -16.24
CA GLN A 314 -10.56 -18.00 -16.41
C GLN A 314 -10.84 -18.74 -15.11
N MET A 315 -9.80 -19.02 -14.33
CA MET A 315 -9.97 -19.66 -13.02
C MET A 315 -10.76 -18.78 -12.06
N ALA A 316 -10.46 -17.48 -11.98
CA ALA A 316 -11.21 -16.53 -11.15
C ALA A 316 -12.71 -16.53 -11.50
N LEU A 317 -13.05 -16.54 -12.79
CA LEU A 317 -14.44 -16.67 -13.24
C LEU A 317 -15.04 -18.02 -12.84
N ALA A 318 -14.31 -19.13 -13.08
CA ALA A 318 -14.78 -20.48 -12.80
C ALA A 318 -15.09 -20.73 -11.31
N VAL A 319 -14.34 -20.10 -10.40
CA VAL A 319 -14.59 -20.21 -8.95
C VAL A 319 -15.57 -19.15 -8.41
N GLY A 320 -16.15 -18.32 -9.28
CA GLY A 320 -17.20 -17.37 -8.92
C GLY A 320 -16.70 -16.08 -8.26
N CYS A 321 -15.51 -15.61 -8.63
CA CYS A 321 -15.10 -14.23 -8.33
C CYS A 321 -15.89 -13.24 -9.20
N ASP A 322 -16.16 -12.05 -8.65
CA ASP A 322 -16.97 -11.01 -9.31
C ASP A 322 -16.13 -10.04 -10.14
N GLY A 323 -14.81 -10.12 -10.02
CA GLY A 323 -13.90 -9.30 -10.81
C GLY A 323 -12.44 -9.71 -10.66
N ILE A 324 -11.62 -9.11 -11.51
CA ILE A 324 -10.17 -9.28 -11.50
C ILE A 324 -9.49 -7.92 -11.64
N VAL A 325 -8.27 -7.82 -11.12
CA VAL A 325 -7.35 -6.73 -11.45
C VAL A 325 -6.12 -7.35 -12.09
N ILE A 326 -5.94 -7.04 -13.37
CA ILE A 326 -4.72 -7.37 -14.10
C ILE A 326 -3.60 -6.48 -13.55
N SER A 327 -2.64 -7.08 -12.86
CA SER A 327 -1.62 -6.34 -12.12
C SER A 327 -0.41 -7.22 -11.83
N ASN A 328 0.76 -6.60 -11.85
CA ASN A 328 2.04 -7.15 -11.37
C ASN A 328 2.54 -6.33 -10.16
N HIS A 329 1.59 -5.82 -9.37
CA HIS A 329 1.84 -4.96 -8.22
C HIS A 329 2.59 -3.65 -8.55
N GLY A 330 2.45 -3.12 -9.76
CA GLY A 330 3.22 -1.96 -10.22
C GLY A 330 4.71 -2.25 -10.40
N GLY A 331 5.06 -3.50 -10.74
CA GLY A 331 6.45 -3.97 -10.83
C GLY A 331 7.10 -4.27 -9.47
N ARG A 332 6.31 -4.31 -8.39
CA ARG A 332 6.79 -4.56 -7.02
C ARG A 332 6.62 -6.00 -6.55
N ALA A 333 6.27 -6.91 -7.45
CA ALA A 333 6.18 -8.35 -7.21
C ALA A 333 7.34 -9.11 -7.90
N ALA A 334 7.04 -9.90 -8.94
CA ALA A 334 8.07 -10.55 -9.76
C ALA A 334 8.59 -9.57 -10.82
N ASP A 335 9.91 -9.33 -10.83
CA ASP A 335 10.54 -8.58 -11.91
C ASP A 335 10.77 -9.49 -13.13
N GLY A 336 10.60 -8.93 -14.33
CA GLY A 336 10.49 -9.71 -15.57
C GLY A 336 9.07 -10.22 -15.88
N ALA A 337 8.09 -9.92 -15.03
CA ALA A 337 6.68 -10.13 -15.35
C ALA A 337 6.21 -9.23 -16.51
N ALA A 338 5.24 -9.72 -17.27
CA ALA A 338 4.67 -9.00 -18.40
C ALA A 338 4.01 -7.68 -17.94
N PRO A 339 4.10 -6.61 -18.74
CA PRO A 339 3.32 -5.39 -18.54
C PRO A 339 1.82 -5.69 -18.49
N ALA A 340 1.11 -5.09 -17.53
CA ALA A 340 -0.32 -5.35 -17.31
C ALA A 340 -1.16 -5.13 -18.59
N ILE A 341 -0.78 -4.16 -19.43
CA ILE A 341 -1.47 -3.87 -20.68
C ILE A 341 -1.36 -5.01 -21.72
N LEU A 342 -0.25 -5.75 -21.73
CA LEU A 342 -0.11 -6.91 -22.61
C LEU A 342 -0.94 -8.09 -22.11
N THR A 343 -0.96 -8.30 -20.79
CA THR A 343 -1.85 -9.29 -20.19
C THR A 343 -3.32 -8.95 -20.47
N LEU A 344 -3.72 -7.68 -20.45
CA LEU A 344 -5.07 -7.28 -20.84
C LEU A 344 -5.42 -7.71 -22.27
N LEU A 345 -4.50 -7.53 -23.22
CA LEU A 345 -4.68 -7.98 -24.62
C LEU A 345 -4.76 -9.50 -24.71
N GLU A 346 -3.94 -10.22 -23.95
CA GLU A 346 -3.98 -11.69 -23.87
C GLU A 346 -5.34 -12.18 -23.35
N VAL A 347 -5.79 -11.65 -22.21
CA VAL A 347 -7.06 -11.99 -21.56
C VAL A 347 -8.23 -11.71 -22.51
N ASN A 348 -8.24 -10.54 -23.17
CA ASN A 348 -9.28 -10.19 -24.15
C ASN A 348 -9.32 -11.14 -25.34
N ARG A 349 -8.17 -11.67 -25.75
CA ARG A 349 -8.07 -12.61 -26.88
C ARG A 349 -8.44 -14.04 -26.51
N ILE A 350 -8.04 -14.52 -25.33
CA ILE A 350 -8.12 -15.93 -24.95
C ILE A 350 -9.39 -16.25 -24.17
N CYS A 351 -9.83 -15.34 -23.29
CA CYS A 351 -11.00 -15.55 -22.43
C CYS A 351 -11.86 -14.28 -22.38
N PRO A 352 -12.42 -13.81 -23.51
CA PRO A 352 -13.24 -12.60 -23.57
C PRO A 352 -14.47 -12.64 -22.65
N GLU A 353 -14.91 -13.83 -22.21
CA GLU A 353 -16.02 -14.03 -21.28
C GLU A 353 -15.83 -13.44 -19.88
N VAL A 354 -14.62 -13.01 -19.53
CA VAL A 354 -14.33 -12.37 -18.22
C VAL A 354 -14.59 -10.85 -18.20
N PHE A 355 -15.00 -10.26 -19.33
CA PHE A 355 -15.24 -8.81 -19.51
C PHE A 355 -16.70 -8.40 -19.38
#